data_AF-A0A521X6G2-F1
#
_entry.id   AF-A0A521X6G2-F1
#
_cell.length_a   1.000
_cell.length_b   1.000
_cell.length_c   1.000
_cell.angle_alpha   90.00
_cell.angle_beta   90.00
_cell.angle_gamma   90.00
#
_symmetry.space_group_name_H-M   'P 1'
#
loop_
_entity.id
_entity.type
_entity.pdbx_description
1 polymer ?
#
loop_
_entity_poly.entity_id
_entity_poly.type
_entity_poly.pdbx_seq_one_letter_code
_entity_poly.pdbx_strand_id
1 'polypeptide(L)'
;MKKLSLFAGFGRRSILSVSATGAMACPRIAETESNRSRHKRAEPRFRYLGRILAALGAIALIIGGGWYYQQRSITVPPAAVQASTGYISNDQLEAQYGVRITLIGVSAVGGIVDFRYKIVDPAKAAALLHDPENAPVLTAVDSGLTLSPTQMGSRHHSQMGMKKGTAPFTFYPNVRNAVKAGTPVSVAFGKIKVEPIAAQ
;
A
#
# COMPACT_ATOMS: atom_id res chain seq x y z
N MET A 1 -40.10 -21.50 16.05
CA MET A 1 -40.52 -20.95 17.35
C MET A 1 -40.12 -19.48 17.41
N LYS A 2 -41.03 -18.63 17.90
CA LYS A 2 -40.94 -17.17 18.21
C LYS A 2 -40.75 -16.17 17.05
N LYS A 3 -41.90 -15.72 16.52
CA LYS A 3 -42.21 -14.38 15.99
C LYS A 3 -42.26 -13.35 17.13
N LEU A 4 -42.03 -12.06 16.81
CA LEU A 4 -42.74 -10.84 17.28
C LEU A 4 -42.06 -9.65 16.52
N SER A 5 -42.69 -8.96 15.55
CA SER A 5 -43.65 -7.84 15.67
C SER A 5 -43.11 -6.64 16.48
N LEU A 6 -43.30 -5.37 16.16
CA LEU A 6 -44.39 -4.69 15.46
C LEU A 6 -43.98 -3.22 15.13
N PHE A 7 -44.77 -2.64 14.23
CA PHE A 7 -44.80 -1.30 13.65
C PHE A 7 -45.14 -0.11 14.59
N ALA A 8 -44.86 1.08 14.03
CA ALA A 8 -45.63 2.34 14.05
C ALA A 8 -45.54 3.33 15.23
N GLY A 9 -45.43 4.60 14.87
CA GLY A 9 -45.54 5.76 15.76
C GLY A 9 -45.64 7.09 15.00
N PHE A 10 -46.82 7.35 14.44
CA PHE A 10 -47.24 8.58 13.75
C PHE A 10 -47.55 9.68 14.79
N GLY A 11 -47.24 10.95 14.51
CA GLY A 11 -47.54 12.05 15.45
C GLY A 11 -47.60 13.44 14.81
N ARG A 12 -48.73 13.75 14.15
CA ARG A 12 -49.20 15.12 13.82
C ARG A 12 -49.94 15.73 15.03
N ARG A 13 -49.79 17.04 15.25
CA ARG A 13 -50.77 18.03 15.81
C ARG A 13 -50.10 19.41 15.68
N SER A 14 -50.52 20.34 14.82
CA SER A 14 -51.77 21.12 14.76
C SER A 14 -51.97 22.13 15.89
N ILE A 15 -51.75 23.41 15.54
CA ILE A 15 -52.56 24.63 15.79
C ILE A 15 -52.91 24.98 17.25
N LEU A 16 -52.54 26.19 17.67
CA LEU A 16 -53.43 27.11 18.37
C LEU A 16 -53.01 28.57 18.12
N SER A 17 -53.96 29.33 17.59
CA SER A 17 -54.00 30.78 17.45
C SER A 17 -54.68 31.35 18.69
N VAL A 18 -54.25 32.53 19.17
CA VAL A 18 -55.07 33.45 19.98
C VAL A 18 -54.71 34.90 19.61
N SER A 19 -55.76 35.68 19.37
CA SER A 19 -55.82 37.08 18.94
C SER A 19 -55.68 38.12 20.07
N ALA A 20 -55.13 39.29 19.68
CA ALA A 20 -55.55 40.69 19.93
C ALA A 20 -56.03 41.17 21.32
N THR A 21 -55.58 42.38 21.74
CA THR A 21 -56.31 43.67 21.57
C THR A 21 -55.77 44.79 22.48
N GLY A 22 -55.57 45.99 21.90
CA GLY A 22 -55.77 47.32 22.53
C GLY A 22 -54.54 47.99 23.17
N ALA A 23 -54.40 49.32 23.25
CA ALA A 23 -55.04 50.46 22.60
C ALA A 23 -54.18 51.73 22.89
N MET A 24 -54.22 52.68 21.97
CA MET A 24 -53.87 54.14 21.98
C MET A 24 -53.25 54.82 23.23
N ALA A 25 -52.24 55.69 23.00
CA ALA A 25 -52.34 57.17 23.08
C ALA A 25 -50.95 57.87 22.96
N CYS A 26 -50.88 58.95 22.15
CA CYS A 26 -49.74 59.87 21.93
C CYS A 26 -49.67 61.01 23.00
N PRO A 27 -48.87 62.11 22.91
CA PRO A 27 -47.74 62.53 22.03
C PRO A 27 -46.54 63.20 22.78
N ARG A 28 -45.59 63.82 22.02
CA ARG A 28 -44.59 64.88 22.43
C ARG A 28 -43.39 64.33 23.24
N ILE A 29 -42.11 64.64 22.97
CA ILE A 29 -41.41 65.93 22.79
C ILE A 29 -40.14 65.68 21.92
N ALA A 30 -39.67 66.73 21.24
CA ALA A 30 -38.47 66.80 20.41
C ALA A 30 -37.15 66.75 21.21
N GLU A 31 -36.08 66.21 20.59
CA GLU A 31 -34.65 66.61 20.68
C GLU A 31 -33.85 65.61 19.83
N THR A 32 -33.39 66.00 18.64
CA THR A 32 -32.01 66.46 18.34
C THR A 32 -30.88 65.55 18.81
N GLU A 33 -29.99 65.27 17.85
CA GLU A 33 -28.64 64.72 18.01
C GLU A 33 -28.52 63.25 18.44
N SER A 34 -28.07 62.41 17.51
CA SER A 34 -26.70 61.89 17.59
C SER A 34 -26.41 61.03 16.38
N ASN A 35 -25.84 61.69 15.37
CA ASN A 35 -25.07 61.08 14.31
C ASN A 35 -23.81 60.41 14.91
N ARG A 36 -23.98 59.26 15.59
CA ARG A 36 -22.88 58.45 16.12
C ARG A 36 -22.71 57.20 15.27
N SER A 37 -21.89 57.37 14.24
CA SER A 37 -20.89 56.39 13.81
C SER A 37 -21.31 54.92 13.89
N ARG A 38 -21.98 54.44 12.84
CA ARG A 38 -21.92 53.04 12.43
C ARG A 38 -20.48 52.67 12.10
N HIS A 39 -19.68 52.36 13.11
CA HIS A 39 -18.50 51.52 12.94
C HIS A 39 -18.99 50.15 12.47
N LYS A 40 -19.06 49.96 11.15
CA LYS A 40 -19.02 48.63 10.56
C LYS A 40 -17.68 48.03 10.99
N ARG A 41 -17.68 47.25 12.09
CA ARG A 41 -16.54 46.40 12.45
C ARG A 41 -16.33 45.47 11.26
N ALA A 42 -15.26 45.71 10.51
CA ALA A 42 -14.78 44.76 9.53
C ALA A 42 -14.39 43.49 10.29
N GLU A 43 -15.21 42.45 10.17
CA GLU A 43 -14.90 41.11 10.65
C GLU A 43 -13.54 40.67 10.05
N PRO A 44 -12.58 40.19 10.88
CA PRO A 44 -11.23 39.89 10.41
C PRO A 44 -11.23 38.60 9.60
N ARG A 45 -11.35 38.74 8.27
CA ARG A 45 -11.19 37.68 7.26
C ARG A 45 -9.84 36.92 7.38
N PHE A 46 -8.89 37.43 8.16
CA PHE A 46 -7.57 36.84 8.41
C PHE A 46 -7.58 35.52 9.19
N ARG A 47 -8.63 35.20 9.97
CA ARG A 47 -8.65 33.94 10.75
C ARG A 47 -8.84 32.69 9.89
N TYR A 48 -9.49 32.82 8.74
CA TYR A 48 -9.67 31.71 7.79
C TYR A 48 -8.42 31.45 6.95
N LEU A 49 -7.66 32.49 6.60
CA LEU A 49 -6.44 32.37 5.82
C LEU A 49 -5.37 31.54 6.55
N GLY A 50 -5.22 31.75 7.87
CA GLY A 50 -4.30 30.96 8.69
C GLY A 50 -4.68 29.47 8.77
N ARG A 51 -5.97 29.15 8.78
CA ARG A 51 -6.45 27.75 8.79
C ARG A 51 -6.21 27.04 7.45
N ILE A 52 -6.37 27.76 6.33
CA ILE A 52 -6.11 27.21 5.00
C ILE A 52 -4.61 26.89 4.82
N LEU A 53 -3.72 27.80 5.24
CA LEU A 53 -2.27 27.56 5.15
C LEU A 53 -1.81 26.39 6.03
N ALA A 54 -2.37 26.23 7.23
CA ALA A 54 -2.07 25.09 8.09
C ALA A 54 -2.54 23.76 7.48
N ALA A 55 -3.72 23.73 6.86
CA ALA A 55 -4.23 22.54 6.18
C ALA A 55 -3.38 22.14 4.96
N LEU A 56 -2.94 23.11 4.16
CA LEU A 56 -2.06 22.86 3.01
C LEU A 56 -0.69 22.33 3.44
N GLY A 57 -0.13 22.87 4.53
CA GLY A 57 1.12 22.36 5.11
C GLY A 57 1.02 20.90 5.59
N ALA A 58 -0.09 20.53 6.22
CA ALA A 58 -0.34 19.15 6.65
C ALA A 58 -0.46 18.18 5.47
N ILE A 59 -1.16 18.58 4.39
CA ILE A 59 -1.28 17.77 3.17
C ILE A 59 0.08 17.60 2.49
N ALA A 60 0.88 18.66 2.39
CA ALA A 60 2.23 18.58 1.82
C ALA A 60 3.15 17.64 2.62
N LEU A 61 3.04 17.61 3.95
CA LEU A 61 3.78 16.66 4.80
C LEU A 61 3.33 15.21 4.62
N ILE A 62 2.03 14.95 4.42
CA ILE A 62 1.53 13.60 4.17
C ILE A 62 1.99 13.10 2.79
N ILE A 63 1.90 13.95 1.76
CA ILE A 63 2.33 13.59 0.39
C ILE A 63 3.86 13.44 0.34
N GLY A 64 4.60 14.39 0.92
CA GLY A 64 6.06 14.33 0.99
C GLY A 64 6.58 13.17 1.83
N GLY A 65 5.93 12.89 2.97
CA GLY A 65 6.21 11.74 3.81
C GLY A 65 5.93 10.42 3.11
N GLY A 66 4.79 10.30 2.41
CA GLY A 66 4.47 9.13 1.59
C GLY A 66 5.48 8.88 0.48
N TRP A 67 5.86 9.94 -0.25
CA TRP A 67 6.92 9.88 -1.26
C TRP A 67 8.27 9.46 -0.67
N TYR A 68 8.66 10.04 0.47
CA TYR A 68 9.91 9.71 1.16
C TYR A 68 9.95 8.24 1.65
N TYR A 69 8.85 7.74 2.21
CA TYR A 69 8.73 6.34 2.61
C TYR A 69 8.77 5.38 1.42
N GLN A 70 8.13 5.75 0.31
CA GLN A 70 8.13 4.94 -0.91
C GLN A 70 9.50 4.90 -1.60
N GLN A 71 10.32 5.95 -1.46
CA GLN A 71 11.69 5.97 -2.01
C GLN A 71 12.64 5.08 -1.21
N ARG A 72 12.40 4.91 0.10
CA ARG A 72 13.26 4.11 0.99
C ARG A 72 13.18 2.60 0.77
N SER A 73 12.16 2.10 0.07
CA SER A 73 12.08 0.68 -0.32
C SER A 73 12.91 0.33 -1.56
N ILE A 74 13.54 1.33 -2.21
CA ILE A 74 14.54 1.12 -3.26
C ILE A 74 15.92 1.06 -2.60
N THR A 75 16.19 0.03 -1.81
CA THR A 75 17.58 -0.36 -1.58
C THR A 75 18.07 -0.96 -2.88
N VAL A 76 18.68 -0.15 -3.75
CA VAL A 76 19.50 -0.65 -4.85
C VAL A 76 20.60 -1.46 -4.17
N PRO A 77 20.58 -2.81 -4.24
CA PRO A 77 21.73 -3.57 -3.76
C PRO A 77 22.94 -3.04 -4.54
N PRO A 78 24.11 -2.89 -3.90
CA PRO A 78 25.31 -2.47 -4.62
C PRO A 78 25.45 -3.35 -5.87
N ALA A 79 25.78 -2.73 -7.00
CA ALA A 79 25.80 -3.30 -8.36
C ALA A 79 26.70 -4.55 -8.55
N ALA A 80 27.20 -5.14 -7.47
CA ALA A 80 27.94 -6.39 -7.42
C ALA A 80 27.13 -7.64 -7.81
N VAL A 81 25.80 -7.56 -7.94
CA VAL A 81 25.00 -8.69 -8.46
C VAL A 81 25.00 -8.74 -10.00
N GLN A 82 25.66 -7.82 -10.73
CA GLN A 82 25.58 -7.83 -12.22
C GLN A 82 26.75 -8.48 -12.97
N ALA A 83 27.71 -9.13 -12.32
CA ALA A 83 28.79 -9.83 -13.05
C ALA A 83 29.22 -11.13 -12.34
N SER A 84 28.42 -12.18 -12.46
CA SER A 84 28.90 -13.54 -12.24
C SER A 84 28.71 -14.32 -13.54
N THR A 85 29.83 -14.74 -14.10
CA THR A 85 30.01 -15.35 -15.42
C THR A 85 29.50 -16.80 -15.43
N GLY A 86 28.19 -16.99 -15.24
CA GLY A 86 27.55 -18.30 -15.36
C GLY A 86 26.13 -18.29 -14.80
N TYR A 87 25.15 -18.24 -15.69
CA TYR A 87 23.80 -18.69 -15.35
C TYR A 87 23.82 -20.21 -15.24
N ILE A 88 23.20 -20.77 -14.22
CA ILE A 88 22.87 -22.19 -14.19
C ILE A 88 21.46 -22.40 -14.74
N SER A 89 21.24 -23.50 -15.44
CA SER A 89 19.89 -23.86 -15.88
C SER A 89 19.04 -24.33 -14.71
N ASN A 90 17.71 -24.33 -14.88
CA ASN A 90 16.79 -24.87 -13.87
C ASN A 90 17.09 -26.35 -13.57
N ASP A 91 17.48 -27.13 -14.59
CA ASP A 91 17.87 -28.53 -14.44
C ASP A 91 19.17 -28.69 -13.64
N GLN A 92 20.14 -27.79 -13.82
CA GLN A 92 21.37 -27.76 -13.02
C GLN A 92 21.09 -27.37 -11.57
N LEU A 93 20.18 -26.42 -11.34
CA LEU A 93 19.72 -26.04 -10.00
C LEU A 93 19.10 -27.26 -9.29
N GLU A 94 18.27 -28.02 -10.00
CA GLU A 94 17.65 -29.24 -9.46
C GLU A 94 18.71 -30.32 -9.15
N ALA A 95 19.63 -30.57 -10.08
CA ALA A 95 20.65 -31.61 -9.94
C ALA A 95 21.66 -31.32 -8.81
N GLN A 96 22.11 -30.07 -8.70
CA GLN A 96 23.14 -29.65 -7.76
C GLN A 96 22.57 -29.28 -6.38
N TYR A 97 21.46 -28.55 -6.36
CA TYR A 97 20.91 -27.96 -5.14
C TYR A 97 19.56 -28.56 -4.72
N GLY A 98 18.97 -29.47 -5.50
CA GLY A 98 17.72 -30.12 -5.13
C GLY A 98 16.52 -29.19 -5.13
N VAL A 99 16.60 -28.06 -5.84
CA VAL A 99 15.55 -27.05 -5.93
C VAL A 99 15.15 -26.86 -7.38
N ARG A 100 13.84 -26.85 -7.65
CA ARG A 100 13.28 -26.62 -8.98
C ARG A 100 12.33 -25.43 -8.95
N ILE A 101 12.54 -24.44 -9.81
CA ILE A 101 11.58 -23.32 -9.93
C ILE A 101 10.35 -23.83 -10.68
N THR A 102 9.17 -23.63 -10.10
CA THR A 102 7.90 -24.14 -10.65
C THR A 102 7.04 -23.03 -11.23
N LEU A 103 7.07 -21.83 -10.66
CA LEU A 103 6.26 -20.71 -11.12
C LEU A 103 6.94 -19.37 -10.89
N ILE A 104 6.89 -18.52 -11.91
CA ILE A 104 7.06 -17.07 -11.80
C ILE A 104 5.80 -16.47 -12.44
N GLY A 105 4.83 -16.09 -11.63
CA GLY A 105 3.51 -15.65 -12.11
C GLY A 105 3.23 -14.21 -11.75
N VAL A 106 2.66 -13.44 -12.67
CA VAL A 106 2.18 -12.08 -12.37
C VAL A 106 0.73 -12.16 -11.90
N SER A 107 0.46 -11.67 -10.68
CA SER A 107 -0.84 -11.75 -10.01
C SER A 107 -1.29 -10.39 -9.50
N ALA A 108 -2.49 -10.34 -8.89
CA ALA A 108 -3.08 -9.12 -8.32
C ALA A 108 -3.08 -7.94 -9.31
N VAL A 109 -3.55 -8.18 -10.55
CA VAL A 109 -3.62 -7.16 -11.62
C VAL A 109 -2.25 -6.53 -11.92
N GLY A 110 -1.18 -7.32 -11.85
CA GLY A 110 0.18 -6.84 -12.09
C GLY A 110 0.84 -6.22 -10.87
N GLY A 111 0.20 -6.22 -9.69
CA GLY A 111 0.79 -5.66 -8.47
C GLY A 111 1.78 -6.59 -7.76
N ILE A 112 1.71 -7.90 -8.01
CA ILE A 112 2.49 -8.91 -7.26
C ILE A 112 3.07 -9.95 -8.22
N VAL A 113 4.30 -10.37 -7.97
CA VAL A 113 4.91 -11.57 -8.58
C VAL A 113 4.87 -12.71 -7.57
N ASP A 114 4.20 -13.80 -7.95
CA ASP A 114 4.15 -15.08 -7.22
C ASP A 114 5.33 -15.95 -7.67
N PHE A 115 6.27 -16.16 -6.77
CA PHE A 115 7.42 -17.02 -7.00
C PHE A 115 7.24 -18.32 -6.23
N ARG A 116 7.29 -19.45 -6.95
CA ARG A 116 7.21 -20.79 -6.36
C ARG A 116 8.34 -21.66 -6.85
N TYR A 117 8.82 -22.48 -5.94
CA TYR A 117 9.80 -23.52 -6.24
C TYR A 117 9.47 -24.76 -5.41
N LYS A 118 10.00 -25.91 -5.81
CA LYS A 118 9.83 -27.19 -5.14
C LYS A 118 11.17 -27.71 -4.65
N ILE A 119 11.16 -28.25 -3.44
CA ILE A 119 12.30 -28.98 -2.88
C ILE A 119 12.22 -30.43 -3.36
N VAL A 120 13.10 -30.80 -4.28
CA VAL A 120 13.21 -32.16 -4.83
C VAL A 120 14.09 -33.04 -3.92
N ASP A 121 15.20 -32.48 -3.44
CA ASP A 121 16.12 -33.14 -2.52
C ASP A 121 16.40 -32.22 -1.31
N PRO A 122 15.86 -32.53 -0.12
CA PRO A 122 16.02 -31.67 1.06
C PRO A 122 17.46 -31.62 1.56
N ALA A 123 18.27 -32.68 1.36
CA ALA A 123 19.66 -32.70 1.84
C ALA A 123 20.51 -31.71 1.04
N LYS A 124 20.29 -31.62 -0.27
CA LYS A 124 20.96 -30.63 -1.14
C LYS A 124 20.39 -29.22 -0.95
N ALA A 125 19.07 -29.11 -0.80
CA ALA A 125 18.42 -27.82 -0.64
C ALA A 125 18.84 -27.11 0.65
N ALA A 126 19.18 -27.87 1.70
CA ALA A 126 19.72 -27.31 2.93
C ALA A 126 21.01 -26.50 2.70
N ALA A 127 21.89 -26.92 1.78
CA ALA A 127 23.11 -26.18 1.48
C ALA A 127 22.85 -24.79 0.89
N LEU A 128 21.72 -24.61 0.18
CA LEU A 128 21.32 -23.35 -0.42
C LEU A 128 20.44 -22.53 0.52
N LEU A 129 19.40 -23.15 1.09
CA LEU A 129 18.28 -22.45 1.76
C LEU A 129 18.46 -22.30 3.28
N HIS A 130 19.50 -22.90 3.88
CA HIS A 130 19.77 -22.75 5.32
C HIS A 130 20.32 -21.36 5.66
N ASP A 131 20.98 -20.71 4.71
CA ASP A 131 21.46 -19.35 4.87
C ASP A 131 20.37 -18.33 4.48
N PRO A 132 19.92 -17.45 5.39
CA PRO A 132 18.98 -16.40 5.06
C PRO A 132 19.49 -15.42 3.98
N GLU A 133 20.81 -15.30 3.78
CA GLU A 133 21.38 -14.46 2.71
C GLU A 133 21.13 -15.03 1.31
N ASN A 134 20.85 -16.33 1.21
CA ASN A 134 20.54 -17.00 -0.06
C ASN A 134 19.04 -16.94 -0.41
N ALA A 135 18.26 -16.10 0.28
CA ALA A 135 16.86 -15.88 -0.04
C ALA A 135 16.72 -15.49 -1.52
N PRO A 136 15.69 -16.01 -2.23
CA PRO A 136 15.52 -15.76 -3.64
C PRO A 136 15.31 -14.27 -3.92
N VAL A 137 16.04 -13.75 -4.90
CA VAL A 137 15.92 -12.38 -5.39
C VAL A 137 15.59 -12.44 -6.88
N LEU A 138 14.55 -11.72 -7.31
CA LEU A 138 14.12 -11.70 -8.70
C LEU A 138 14.66 -10.46 -9.38
N THR A 139 15.13 -10.58 -10.62
CA THR A 139 15.52 -9.44 -11.45
C THR A 139 14.83 -9.54 -12.80
N ALA A 140 14.05 -8.51 -13.14
CA ALA A 140 13.48 -8.37 -14.47
C ALA A 140 14.62 -8.01 -15.44
N VAL A 141 14.87 -8.85 -16.44
CA VAL A 141 15.99 -8.67 -17.37
C VAL A 141 15.77 -7.43 -18.24
N ASP A 142 14.54 -7.21 -18.71
CA ASP A 142 14.21 -6.09 -19.59
C ASP A 142 14.44 -4.72 -18.95
N SER A 143 14.04 -4.57 -17.69
CA SER A 143 14.11 -3.29 -16.98
C SER A 143 15.32 -3.18 -16.05
N GLY A 144 16.05 -4.27 -15.83
CA GLY A 144 17.13 -4.36 -14.83
C GLY A 144 16.66 -4.14 -13.39
N LEU A 145 15.35 -4.18 -13.12
CA LEU A 145 14.81 -3.90 -11.79
C LEU A 145 14.81 -5.16 -10.96
N THR A 146 15.42 -5.08 -9.78
CA THR A 146 15.45 -6.15 -8.80
C THR A 146 14.25 -6.03 -7.85
N LEU A 147 13.50 -7.11 -7.71
CA LEU A 147 12.37 -7.23 -6.80
C LEU A 147 12.84 -7.95 -5.54
N SER A 148 12.68 -7.30 -4.40
CA SER A 148 12.97 -7.87 -3.08
C SER A 148 11.70 -8.46 -2.45
N PRO A 149 11.80 -9.59 -1.74
CA PRO A 149 10.65 -10.17 -1.06
C PRO A 149 10.19 -9.24 0.08
N THR A 150 8.89 -9.28 0.41
CA THR A 150 8.40 -8.59 1.61
C THR A 150 8.99 -9.23 2.88
N GLN A 151 9.11 -8.47 3.97
CA GLN A 151 9.61 -9.01 5.25
C GLN A 151 8.82 -10.24 5.73
N MET A 152 7.52 -10.32 5.43
CA MET A 152 6.72 -11.52 5.68
C MET A 152 7.09 -12.67 4.73
N GLY A 153 7.28 -12.41 3.44
CA GLY A 153 7.72 -13.40 2.46
C GLY A 153 9.08 -14.03 2.81
N SER A 154 10.04 -13.23 3.28
CA SER A 154 11.35 -13.73 3.71
C SER A 154 11.28 -14.64 4.95
N ARG A 155 10.35 -14.38 5.87
CA ARG A 155 10.14 -15.20 7.07
C ARG A 155 9.46 -16.54 6.78
N HIS A 156 8.55 -16.56 5.80
CA HIS A 156 7.92 -17.81 5.38
C HIS A 156 8.92 -18.78 4.74
N HIS A 157 9.96 -18.26 4.07
CA HIS A 157 11.01 -19.06 3.46
C HIS A 157 11.84 -19.85 4.49
N SER A 158 12.24 -19.22 5.59
CA SER A 158 13.03 -19.87 6.64
C SER A 158 12.21 -20.78 7.57
N GLN A 159 10.89 -20.57 7.67
CA GLN A 159 10.01 -21.32 8.55
C GLN A 159 9.28 -22.49 7.88
N MET A 160 9.14 -22.50 6.55
CA MET A 160 8.60 -23.64 5.82
C MET A 160 9.65 -24.75 5.82
N GLY A 161 9.53 -25.69 6.76
CA GLY A 161 10.48 -26.78 6.95
C GLY A 161 10.88 -27.46 5.63
N MET A 162 12.19 -27.73 5.51
CA MET A 162 12.85 -28.33 4.34
C MET A 162 12.48 -29.82 4.19
N LYS A 163 11.19 -30.12 4.04
CA LYS A 163 10.70 -31.47 3.75
C LYS A 163 10.73 -31.70 2.24
N LYS A 164 11.03 -32.94 1.85
CA LYS A 164 10.96 -33.36 0.45
C LYS A 164 9.56 -33.13 -0.10
N GLY A 165 9.47 -32.53 -1.28
CA GLY A 165 8.21 -32.27 -1.97
C GLY A 165 7.47 -31.00 -1.52
N THR A 166 7.96 -30.30 -0.49
CA THR A 166 7.43 -28.98 -0.13
C THR A 166 7.62 -28.02 -1.31
N ALA A 167 6.59 -27.21 -1.58
CA ALA A 167 6.63 -26.18 -2.61
C ALA A 167 6.43 -24.80 -1.96
N PRO A 168 7.50 -24.19 -1.41
CA PRO A 168 7.40 -22.86 -0.85
C PRO A 168 7.00 -21.83 -1.89
N PHE A 169 6.26 -20.83 -1.46
CA PHE A 169 5.87 -19.68 -2.26
C PHE A 169 6.29 -18.39 -1.56
N THR A 170 6.68 -17.39 -2.35
CA THR A 170 7.07 -16.07 -1.88
C THR A 170 6.46 -15.02 -2.81
N PHE A 171 5.86 -13.99 -2.20
CA PHE A 171 5.31 -12.86 -2.95
C PHE A 171 6.29 -11.68 -2.99
N TYR A 172 6.43 -11.12 -4.19
CA TYR A 172 7.27 -9.96 -4.47
C TYR A 172 6.37 -8.81 -4.96
N PRO A 173 6.49 -7.61 -4.39
CA PRO A 173 5.80 -6.45 -4.93
C PRO A 173 6.38 -6.13 -6.32
N ASN A 174 5.50 -6.01 -7.33
CA ASN A 174 5.92 -5.69 -8.69
C ASN A 174 6.12 -4.18 -8.85
N VAL A 175 7.23 -3.67 -8.31
CA VAL A 175 7.52 -2.23 -8.34
C VAL A 175 7.58 -1.72 -9.77
N ARG A 176 6.88 -0.61 -10.04
CA ARG A 176 6.81 0.03 -11.36
C ARG A 176 6.26 -0.87 -12.48
N ASN A 177 5.58 -1.96 -12.14
CA ASN A 177 5.08 -2.95 -13.10
C ASN A 177 6.22 -3.50 -13.99
N ALA A 178 7.36 -3.80 -13.38
CA ALA A 178 8.59 -4.24 -14.03
C ALA A 178 8.46 -5.61 -14.71
N VAL A 179 7.65 -6.50 -14.13
CA VAL A 179 7.41 -7.85 -14.65
C VAL A 179 5.99 -7.93 -15.20
N LYS A 180 5.86 -8.37 -16.46
CA LYS A 180 4.59 -8.70 -17.11
C LYS A 180 4.63 -10.17 -17.55
N ALA A 181 3.49 -10.71 -17.94
CA ALA A 181 3.47 -12.01 -18.62
C ALA A 181 4.39 -11.95 -19.86
N GLY A 182 5.26 -12.95 -19.99
CA GLY A 182 6.30 -13.05 -21.01
C GLY A 182 7.63 -12.38 -20.65
N THR A 183 7.70 -11.54 -19.61
CA THR A 183 8.96 -10.87 -19.23
C THR A 183 9.97 -11.91 -18.73
N PRO A 184 11.21 -11.93 -19.28
CA PRO A 184 12.27 -12.78 -18.76
C PRO A 184 12.72 -12.31 -17.37
N VAL A 185 12.60 -13.19 -16.38
CA VAL A 185 13.00 -12.94 -15.00
C VAL A 185 14.14 -13.88 -14.63
N SER A 186 15.27 -13.32 -14.20
CA SER A 186 16.36 -14.09 -13.61
C SER A 186 16.17 -14.18 -12.11
N VAL A 187 16.43 -15.36 -11.55
CA VAL A 187 16.32 -15.63 -10.11
C VAL A 187 17.73 -15.84 -9.56
N ALA A 188 18.06 -15.15 -8.48
CA ALA A 188 19.32 -15.34 -7.78
C ALA A 188 19.07 -15.93 -6.39
N PHE A 189 19.84 -16.94 -6.01
CA PHE A 189 19.95 -17.48 -4.66
C PHE A 189 21.34 -17.14 -4.14
N GLY A 190 21.45 -16.03 -3.40
CA GLY A 190 22.73 -15.48 -2.96
C GLY A 190 23.64 -15.17 -4.16
N LYS A 191 24.70 -15.98 -4.34
CA LYS A 191 25.68 -15.83 -5.44
C LYS A 191 25.32 -16.58 -6.72
N ILE A 192 24.39 -17.55 -6.63
CA ILE A 192 24.00 -18.41 -7.75
C ILE A 192 22.89 -17.71 -8.53
N LYS A 193 23.04 -17.61 -9.84
CA LYS A 193 22.01 -17.06 -10.73
C LYS A 193 21.46 -18.13 -11.64
N VAL A 194 20.14 -18.19 -11.69
CA VAL A 194 19.40 -19.04 -12.60
C VAL A 194 19.13 -18.28 -13.89
N GLU A 195 19.16 -19.01 -15.00
CA GLU A 195 18.79 -18.50 -16.31
C GLU A 195 17.43 -17.76 -16.31
N PRO A 196 17.22 -16.81 -17.23
CA PRO A 196 15.95 -16.12 -17.32
C PRO A 196 14.78 -17.05 -17.67
N ILE A 197 13.75 -17.04 -16.83
CA ILE A 197 12.49 -17.77 -17.04
C ILE A 197 11.40 -16.76 -17.36
N ALA A 198 10.62 -17.01 -18.41
CA ALA A 198 9.50 -16.15 -18.77
C ALA A 198 8.40 -16.19 -17.69
N ALA A 199 7.99 -15.02 -17.21
CA ALA A 199 6.87 -14.90 -16.28
C ALA A 199 5.55 -15.26 -16.97
N GLN A 200 4.62 -15.86 -16.23
CA GLN A 200 3.31 -16.30 -16.72
C GLN A 200 2.18 -15.39 -16.22
#